data_AF-F5B7X6-F1
#
_entry.id   AF-F5B7X6-F1
#
_cell.length_a   1.000
_cell.length_b   1.000
_cell.length_c   1.000
_cell.angle_alpha   90.00
_cell.angle_beta   90.00
_cell.angle_gamma   90.00
#
_symmetry.space_group_name_H-M   'P 1'
#
loop_
_entity.id
_entity.type
_entity.pdbx_description
1 polymer ?
#
loop_
_entity_poly.entity_id
_entity_poly.type
_entity_poly.pdbx_seq_one_letter_code
_entity_poly.pdbx_strand_id
1 'polypeptide(L)'
;NENPLETRNIAFFSTNCVEGTARGIVISTGDRTVMGRIATLASGLEVGRTPISIEIEHFIHIITGVAVFLGVSFFVLSLILGYTWLEAVIFLIGIIVANVPEGLLATVTVCLTLTAKRMAKKNCLVKNLEAVETLGSTSTICSDKTGTLTQNRMTVAHMWFDNQIHEADTTENQSGTSFDRSSATWSALARIAGLCNRAVFLAEQSNIAILKRDVAGDASESALLKCIELCCGSVQEMREKSPKIAEIPFNSTNKYQLSIHKNSASDSESKHLLVMKGAPERILDRCSTIMMQARSSLWTTR
;
A
#
# COMPACT_ATOMS: atom_id res chain seq x y z
N ASN A 1 25.55 -9.71 -10.71
CA ASN A 1 24.16 -9.94 -11.11
C ASN A 1 24.04 -9.36 -12.51
N GLU A 2 23.59 -10.14 -13.50
CA GLU A 2 23.52 -9.67 -14.90
C GLU A 2 22.38 -8.68 -15.12
N ASN A 3 21.34 -8.74 -14.29
CA ASN A 3 20.24 -7.79 -14.34
C ASN A 3 20.65 -6.42 -13.78
N PRO A 4 20.64 -5.33 -14.59
CA PRO A 4 20.97 -3.99 -14.11
C PRO A 4 20.05 -3.50 -12.98
N LEU A 5 18.82 -3.99 -12.89
CA LEU A 5 17.86 -3.57 -11.86
C LEU A 5 18.16 -4.15 -10.47
N GLU A 6 18.95 -5.23 -10.39
CA GLU A 6 19.25 -5.92 -9.14
C GLU A 6 20.69 -5.73 -8.68
N THR A 7 21.55 -5.13 -9.52
CA THR A 7 22.93 -4.87 -9.13
C THR A 7 23.03 -3.69 -8.16
N ARG A 8 23.99 -3.76 -7.23
CA ARG A 8 24.16 -2.76 -6.15
C ARG A 8 24.98 -1.54 -6.55
N ASN A 9 25.60 -1.55 -7.73
CA ASN A 9 26.47 -0.47 -8.23
C ASN A 9 25.73 0.53 -9.15
N ILE A 10 24.41 0.45 -9.25
CA ILE A 10 23.58 1.39 -10.02
C ILE A 10 22.57 2.04 -9.08
N ALA A 11 22.46 3.36 -9.14
CA ALA A 11 21.40 4.13 -8.51
C ALA A 11 20.46 4.67 -9.59
N PHE A 12 19.15 4.64 -9.34
CA PHE A 12 18.14 4.98 -10.34
C PHE A 12 17.51 6.35 -10.05
N PHE A 13 17.15 7.06 -11.12
CA PHE A 13 16.28 8.23 -11.03
C PHE A 13 14.97 7.86 -10.32
N SER A 14 14.42 8.79 -9.53
CA SER A 14 13.26 8.62 -8.62
C SER A 14 13.46 7.70 -7.41
N THR A 15 14.68 7.27 -7.10
CA THR A 15 15.02 6.59 -5.84
C THR A 15 15.74 7.55 -4.88
N ASN A 16 15.54 7.36 -3.58
CA ASN A 16 16.16 8.17 -2.54
C ASN A 16 17.19 7.33 -1.75
N CYS A 17 18.29 7.96 -1.35
CA CYS A 17 19.25 7.36 -0.44
C CYS A 17 18.66 7.35 0.98
N VAL A 18 18.41 6.18 1.53
CA VAL A 18 17.84 6.03 2.88
C VAL A 18 18.91 6.26 3.95
N GLU A 19 20.14 5.79 3.72
CA GLU A 19 21.25 5.93 4.65
C GLU A 19 22.61 5.92 3.95
N GLY A 20 23.64 6.48 4.61
CA GLY A 20 25.03 6.49 4.13
C GLY A 20 25.36 7.63 3.16
N THR A 21 26.49 7.51 2.47
CA THR A 21 26.94 8.44 1.43
C THR A 21 27.56 7.67 0.27
N ALA A 22 27.34 8.13 -0.96
CA ALA A 22 27.83 7.49 -2.17
C ALA A 22 28.28 8.54 -3.20
N ARG A 23 29.16 8.12 -4.11
CA ARG A 23 29.54 8.87 -5.32
C ARG A 23 29.34 7.97 -6.53
N GLY A 24 28.89 8.53 -7.65
CA GLY A 24 28.63 7.79 -8.87
C GLY A 24 28.79 8.66 -10.11
N ILE A 25 28.99 8.02 -11.25
CA ILE A 25 29.04 8.68 -12.56
C ILE A 25 27.65 8.61 -13.18
N VAL A 26 27.17 9.71 -13.73
CA VAL A 26 25.87 9.76 -14.42
C VAL A 26 25.96 8.96 -15.73
N ILE A 27 25.17 7.89 -15.83
CA ILE A 27 25.12 7.01 -17.03
C ILE A 27 23.96 7.35 -17.98
N SER A 28 22.85 7.92 -17.47
CA SER A 28 21.68 8.33 -18.24
C SER A 28 21.03 9.58 -17.65
N THR A 29 20.41 10.41 -18.49
CA THR A 29 19.74 11.67 -18.11
C THR A 29 18.36 11.81 -18.79
N GLY A 30 17.42 12.49 -18.13
CA GLY A 30 16.07 12.77 -18.64
C GLY A 30 15.30 11.49 -19.02
N ASP A 31 14.67 11.52 -20.18
CA ASP A 31 13.82 10.43 -20.70
C ASP A 31 14.60 9.12 -20.98
N ARG A 32 15.93 9.20 -21.09
CA ARG A 32 16.79 8.00 -21.26
C ARG A 32 17.04 7.25 -19.95
N THR A 33 16.64 7.80 -18.80
CA THR A 33 16.67 7.07 -17.53
C THR A 33 15.61 5.97 -17.53
N VAL A 34 15.77 4.95 -16.67
CA VAL A 34 14.78 3.87 -16.55
C VAL A 34 13.39 4.41 -16.25
N MET A 35 13.28 5.31 -15.26
CA MET A 35 12.01 5.92 -14.88
C MET A 35 11.51 6.94 -15.92
N GLY A 36 12.40 7.62 -16.65
CA GLY A 36 12.03 8.44 -17.79
C GLY A 36 11.32 7.63 -18.87
N ARG A 37 11.89 6.48 -19.26
CA ARG A 37 11.26 5.56 -20.23
C ARG A 37 9.90 5.03 -19.76
N ILE A 38 9.76 4.71 -18.46
CA ILE A 38 8.48 4.28 -17.88
C ILE A 38 7.45 5.40 -17.93
N ALA A 39 7.84 6.64 -17.60
CA ALA A 39 6.96 7.80 -17.68
C ALA A 39 6.52 8.07 -19.12
N THR A 40 7.44 8.03 -20.09
CA THR A 40 7.11 8.17 -21.53
C THR A 40 6.13 7.08 -21.97
N LEU A 41 6.39 5.83 -21.60
CA LEU A 41 5.50 4.71 -21.92
C LEU A 41 4.10 4.93 -21.33
N ALA A 42 4.01 5.29 -20.04
CA ALA A 42 2.74 5.54 -19.37
C ALA A 42 1.96 6.70 -20.01
N SER A 43 2.65 7.76 -20.45
CA SER A 43 2.03 8.91 -21.11
C SER A 43 1.64 8.67 -22.56
N GLY A 44 2.33 7.74 -23.25
CA GLY A 44 2.13 7.45 -24.67
C GLY A 44 1.12 6.34 -24.96
N LEU A 45 0.52 5.74 -23.92
CA LEU A 45 -0.53 4.73 -24.09
C LEU A 45 -1.83 5.39 -24.57
N GLU A 46 -2.36 4.87 -25.68
CA GLU A 46 -3.66 5.30 -26.18
C GLU A 46 -4.77 4.92 -25.20
N VAL A 47 -5.68 5.87 -24.96
CA VAL A 47 -6.86 5.61 -24.13
C VAL A 47 -7.85 4.81 -24.96
N GLY A 48 -8.00 3.53 -24.60
CA GLY A 48 -9.00 2.66 -25.20
C GLY A 48 -10.43 3.10 -24.89
N ARG A 49 -11.39 2.63 -25.69
CA ARG A 49 -12.82 2.89 -25.47
C ARG A 49 -13.32 2.10 -24.26
N THR A 50 -14.17 2.73 -23.45
CA THR A 50 -14.78 2.10 -22.27
C THR A 50 -15.94 1.17 -22.68
N PRO A 51 -16.30 0.17 -21.85
CA PRO A 51 -17.45 -0.70 -22.12
C PRO A 51 -18.74 0.09 -22.36
N ILE A 52 -19.05 1.06 -21.48
CA ILE A 52 -20.23 1.92 -21.65
C ILE A 52 -20.20 2.74 -22.96
N SER A 53 -19.03 3.22 -23.41
CA SER A 53 -18.90 3.92 -24.70
C SER A 53 -19.18 3.00 -25.89
N ILE A 54 -18.78 1.73 -25.81
CA ILE A 54 -19.05 0.71 -26.84
C ILE A 54 -20.55 0.41 -26.89
N GLU A 55 -21.18 0.21 -25.73
CA GLU A 55 -22.62 -0.06 -25.65
C GLU A 55 -23.47 1.12 -26.13
N ILE A 56 -23.08 2.36 -25.82
CA ILE A 56 -23.77 3.56 -26.32
C ILE A 56 -23.67 3.64 -27.84
N GLU A 57 -22.50 3.39 -28.43
CA GLU A 57 -22.36 3.40 -29.89
C GLU A 57 -23.16 2.27 -30.55
N HIS A 58 -23.13 1.07 -29.98
CA HIS A 58 -23.93 -0.06 -30.46
C HIS A 58 -25.43 0.29 -30.46
N PHE A 59 -25.91 0.89 -29.37
CA PHE A 59 -27.28 1.36 -29.26
C PHE A 59 -27.61 2.44 -30.30
N ILE A 60 -26.72 3.43 -30.49
CA ILE A 60 -26.89 4.48 -31.50
C ILE A 60 -26.98 3.88 -32.90
N HIS A 61 -26.11 2.92 -33.26
CA HIS A 61 -26.15 2.26 -34.57
C HIS A 61 -27.48 1.55 -34.83
N ILE A 62 -28.05 0.88 -33.81
CA ILE A 62 -29.36 0.23 -33.94
C ILE A 62 -30.46 1.28 -34.21
N ILE A 63 -30.52 2.33 -33.39
CA ILE A 63 -31.54 3.37 -33.51
C ILE A 63 -31.43 4.11 -34.84
N THR A 64 -30.22 4.50 -35.24
CA THR A 64 -29.98 5.15 -36.54
C THR A 64 -30.36 4.22 -37.70
N GLY A 65 -30.06 2.93 -37.61
CA GLY A 65 -30.47 1.95 -38.60
C GLY A 65 -31.99 1.89 -38.79
N VAL A 66 -32.74 1.84 -37.69
CA VAL A 66 -34.21 1.86 -37.71
C VAL A 66 -34.75 3.20 -38.24
N ALA A 67 -34.19 4.32 -37.79
CA ALA A 67 -34.60 5.65 -38.21
C ALA A 67 -34.42 5.88 -39.71
N VAL A 68 -33.28 5.47 -40.27
CA VAL A 68 -32.99 5.58 -41.71
C VAL A 68 -33.87 4.63 -42.51
N PHE A 69 -34.05 3.38 -42.03
CA PHE A 69 -34.94 2.42 -42.69
C PHE A 69 -36.36 2.96 -42.79
N LEU A 70 -36.97 3.39 -41.67
CA LEU A 70 -38.30 3.98 -41.67
C LEU A 70 -38.35 5.26 -42.50
N GLY A 71 -37.38 6.15 -42.34
CA GLY A 71 -37.32 7.40 -43.09
C GLY A 71 -37.34 7.18 -44.60
N VAL A 72 -36.45 6.32 -45.12
CA VAL A 72 -36.37 6.03 -46.56
C VAL A 72 -37.59 5.27 -47.05
N SER A 73 -38.09 4.27 -46.30
CA SER A 73 -39.29 3.53 -46.68
C SER A 73 -40.52 4.43 -46.80
N PHE A 74 -40.75 5.32 -45.83
CA PHE A 74 -41.87 6.27 -45.89
C PHE A 74 -41.66 7.38 -46.92
N PHE A 75 -40.42 7.80 -47.16
CA PHE A 75 -40.11 8.72 -48.26
C PHE A 75 -40.53 8.13 -49.61
N VAL A 76 -40.13 6.89 -49.91
CA VAL A 76 -40.54 6.19 -51.14
C VAL A 76 -42.06 6.02 -51.21
N LEU A 77 -42.70 5.64 -50.10
CA LEU A 77 -44.15 5.48 -50.02
C LEU A 77 -44.90 6.80 -50.26
N SER A 78 -44.39 7.92 -49.74
CA SER A 78 -44.99 9.25 -49.95
C SER A 78 -44.96 9.67 -51.42
N LEU A 79 -43.88 9.36 -52.15
CA LEU A 79 -43.80 9.61 -53.59
C LEU A 79 -44.80 8.74 -54.36
N ILE A 80 -45.00 7.48 -53.96
CA ILE A 80 -45.99 6.59 -54.57
C ILE A 80 -47.42 7.10 -54.34
N LEU A 81 -47.71 7.67 -53.16
CA LEU A 81 -49.02 8.24 -52.82
C LEU A 81 -49.31 9.59 -53.50
N GLY A 82 -48.35 10.15 -54.26
CA GLY A 82 -48.55 11.38 -55.04
C GLY A 82 -48.25 12.67 -54.28
N TYR A 83 -47.56 12.61 -53.14
CA TYR A 83 -47.05 13.82 -52.46
C TYR A 83 -45.97 14.51 -53.30
N THR A 84 -45.85 15.83 -53.17
CA THR A 84 -44.78 16.58 -53.83
C THR A 84 -43.41 16.24 -53.22
N TRP A 85 -42.33 16.39 -54.00
CA TRP A 85 -40.96 16.15 -53.51
C TRP A 85 -40.63 16.93 -52.24
N LEU A 86 -41.15 18.16 -52.13
CA LEU A 86 -40.90 19.02 -50.97
C LEU A 86 -41.61 18.49 -49.71
N GLU A 87 -42.86 18.02 -49.84
CA GLU A 87 -43.60 17.38 -48.76
C GLU A 87 -42.95 16.06 -48.32
N ALA A 88 -42.51 15.25 -49.29
CA ALA A 88 -41.81 13.98 -49.03
C ALA A 88 -40.53 14.19 -48.20
N VAL A 89 -39.73 15.21 -48.52
CA VAL A 89 -38.51 15.56 -47.75
C VAL A 89 -38.86 16.07 -46.34
N ILE A 90 -39.92 16.86 -46.19
CA ILE A 90 -40.39 17.30 -44.87
C ILE A 90 -40.80 16.10 -44.01
N PHE A 91 -41.51 15.12 -44.59
CA PHE A 91 -41.86 13.87 -43.89
C PHE A 91 -40.63 13.06 -43.50
N LEU A 92 -39.63 12.93 -44.39
CA LEU A 92 -38.37 12.24 -44.09
C LEU A 92 -37.66 12.85 -42.87
N ILE A 93 -37.51 14.18 -42.85
CA ILE A 93 -36.88 14.88 -41.73
C ILE A 93 -37.69 14.67 -40.44
N GLY A 94 -39.03 14.78 -40.52
CA GLY A 94 -39.92 14.54 -39.38
C GLY A 94 -39.77 13.14 -38.78
N ILE A 95 -39.68 12.11 -39.63
CA ILE A 95 -39.49 10.72 -39.18
C ILE A 95 -38.11 10.52 -38.57
N ILE A 96 -37.05 11.08 -39.15
CA ILE A 96 -35.70 10.97 -38.59
C ILE A 96 -35.64 11.63 -37.21
N VAL A 97 -36.10 12.88 -37.10
CA VAL A 97 -36.11 13.62 -35.82
C VAL A 97 -36.96 12.88 -34.77
N ALA A 98 -38.12 12.36 -35.15
CA ALA A 98 -38.98 11.61 -34.22
C ALA A 98 -38.34 10.32 -33.67
N ASN A 99 -37.37 9.73 -34.39
CA ASN A 99 -36.70 8.50 -33.97
C ASN A 99 -35.33 8.73 -33.30
N VAL A 100 -34.75 9.93 -33.40
CA VAL A 100 -33.46 10.24 -32.75
C VAL A 100 -33.73 10.64 -31.29
N PRO A 101 -33.17 9.94 -30.30
CA PRO A 101 -33.45 10.23 -28.90
C PRO A 101 -32.53 11.35 -28.38
N GLU A 102 -32.88 12.62 -28.57
CA GLU A 102 -32.01 13.76 -28.24
C GLU A 102 -31.70 13.86 -26.74
N GLY A 103 -32.60 13.33 -25.89
CA GLY A 103 -32.43 13.30 -24.43
C GLY A 103 -31.53 12.19 -23.89
N LEU A 104 -31.15 11.20 -24.70
CA LEU A 104 -30.47 10.00 -24.19
C LEU A 104 -29.08 10.31 -23.62
N LEU A 105 -28.23 11.02 -24.39
CA LEU A 105 -26.86 11.31 -23.95
C LEU A 105 -26.84 12.17 -22.67
N ALA A 106 -27.78 13.12 -22.57
CA ALA A 106 -27.93 13.95 -21.38
C ALA A 106 -28.37 13.13 -20.16
N THR A 107 -29.36 12.24 -20.32
CA THR A 107 -29.85 11.40 -19.21
C THR A 107 -28.78 10.41 -18.74
N VAL A 108 -28.04 9.78 -19.65
CA VAL A 108 -26.91 8.90 -19.32
C VAL A 108 -25.85 9.67 -18.51
N THR A 109 -25.47 10.86 -18.96
CA THR A 109 -24.48 11.70 -18.27
C THR A 109 -24.93 12.08 -16.85
N VAL A 110 -26.20 12.45 -16.68
CA VAL A 110 -26.78 12.76 -15.37
C VAL A 110 -26.79 11.52 -14.46
N CYS A 111 -27.17 10.36 -14.98
CA CYS A 111 -27.15 9.10 -14.24
C CYS A 111 -25.73 8.72 -13.76
N LEU A 112 -24.73 8.83 -14.64
CA LEU A 112 -23.33 8.57 -14.29
C LEU A 112 -22.83 9.58 -13.23
N THR A 113 -23.18 10.85 -13.38
CA THR A 113 -22.81 11.91 -12.42
C THR A 113 -23.40 11.69 -11.03
N LEU A 114 -24.68 11.32 -10.95
CA LEU A 114 -25.34 10.99 -9.68
C LEU A 114 -24.66 9.80 -8.99
N THR A 115 -24.22 8.82 -9.77
CA THR A 115 -23.54 7.62 -9.27
C THR A 115 -22.12 7.96 -8.81
N ALA A 116 -21.36 8.74 -9.57
CA ALA A 116 -20.05 9.27 -9.18
C ALA A 116 -20.14 10.09 -7.87
N LYS A 117 -21.19 10.91 -7.71
CA LYS A 117 -21.44 11.66 -6.47
C LYS A 117 -21.73 10.73 -5.28
N ARG A 118 -22.44 9.62 -5.49
CA ARG A 118 -22.67 8.60 -4.45
C ARG A 118 -21.38 7.87 -4.06
N MET A 119 -20.50 7.57 -5.02
CA MET A 119 -19.18 6.97 -4.76
C MET A 119 -18.26 7.94 -4.00
N ALA A 120 -18.25 9.22 -4.38
CA ALA A 120 -17.44 10.25 -3.72
C ALA A 120 -17.82 10.42 -2.24
N LYS A 121 -19.11 10.30 -1.89
CA LYS A 121 -19.57 10.29 -0.48
C LYS A 121 -18.99 9.14 0.36
N LYS A 122 -18.47 8.08 -0.28
CA LYS A 122 -17.80 6.94 0.34
C LYS A 122 -16.28 6.99 0.14
N ASN A 123 -15.70 8.18 -0.07
CA ASN A 123 -14.28 8.40 -0.32
C ASN A 123 -13.71 7.69 -1.57
N CYS A 124 -14.57 7.31 -2.53
CA CYS A 124 -14.15 6.80 -3.83
C CYS A 124 -14.32 7.90 -4.89
N LEU A 125 -13.23 8.59 -5.20
CA LEU A 125 -13.22 9.69 -6.17
C LEU A 125 -13.09 9.16 -7.59
N VAL A 126 -14.05 9.51 -8.45
CA VAL A 126 -14.05 9.15 -9.86
C VAL A 126 -13.67 10.36 -10.71
N LYS A 127 -12.59 10.24 -11.49
CA LYS A 127 -12.11 11.31 -12.40
C LYS A 127 -12.81 11.27 -13.77
N ASN A 128 -13.08 10.07 -14.29
CA ASN A 128 -13.76 9.84 -15.56
C ASN A 128 -15.13 9.20 -15.31
N LEU A 129 -16.23 9.85 -15.72
CA LEU A 129 -17.59 9.37 -15.41
C LEU A 129 -17.88 7.96 -15.94
N GLU A 130 -17.30 7.60 -17.09
CA GLU A 130 -17.45 6.27 -17.69
C GLU A 130 -16.83 5.15 -16.83
N ALA A 131 -15.81 5.47 -16.01
CA ALA A 131 -15.15 4.50 -15.14
C ALA A 131 -16.06 3.96 -14.03
N VAL A 132 -17.15 4.67 -13.72
CA VAL A 132 -18.17 4.22 -12.74
C VAL A 132 -18.75 2.87 -13.15
N GLU A 133 -19.08 2.72 -14.44
CA GLU A 133 -19.66 1.49 -14.98
C GLU A 133 -18.59 0.42 -15.22
N THR A 134 -17.40 0.83 -15.66
CA THR A 134 -16.29 -0.10 -15.96
C THR A 134 -15.97 -1.01 -14.77
N LEU A 135 -16.06 -0.49 -13.53
CA LEU A 135 -15.85 -1.31 -12.33
C LEU A 135 -16.91 -2.41 -12.16
N GLY A 136 -18.15 -2.17 -12.58
CA GLY A 136 -19.23 -3.15 -12.55
C GLY A 136 -19.09 -4.25 -13.62
N SER A 137 -18.50 -3.90 -14.76
CA SER A 137 -18.22 -4.81 -15.88
C SER A 137 -16.82 -5.46 -15.83
N THR A 138 -16.05 -5.21 -14.76
CA THR A 138 -14.70 -5.76 -14.60
C THR A 138 -14.75 -7.25 -14.27
N SER A 139 -14.08 -8.08 -15.08
CA SER A 139 -13.98 -9.53 -14.87
C SER A 139 -12.65 -9.98 -14.26
N THR A 140 -11.63 -9.12 -14.25
CA THR A 140 -10.29 -9.43 -13.71
C THR A 140 -9.70 -8.19 -13.05
N ILE A 141 -9.19 -8.35 -11.83
CA ILE A 141 -8.54 -7.28 -11.06
C ILE A 141 -7.04 -7.59 -10.99
N CYS A 142 -6.24 -6.76 -11.63
CA CYS A 142 -4.78 -6.75 -11.47
C CYS A 142 -4.42 -5.78 -10.34
N SER A 143 -4.05 -6.31 -9.17
CA SER A 143 -3.73 -5.50 -8.00
C SER A 143 -2.24 -5.51 -7.70
N ASP A 144 -1.67 -4.34 -7.39
CA ASP A 144 -0.33 -4.27 -6.82
C ASP A 144 -0.33 -4.76 -5.36
N LYS A 145 0.79 -5.30 -4.89
CA LYS A 145 0.91 -5.75 -3.50
C LYS A 145 1.18 -4.57 -2.58
N THR A 146 2.25 -3.83 -2.83
CA THR A 146 2.83 -2.93 -1.83
C THR A 146 2.16 -1.56 -1.87
N GLY A 147 1.44 -1.20 -0.81
CA GLY A 147 0.71 0.08 -0.75
C GLY A 147 -0.70 0.02 -1.35
N THR A 148 -1.10 -1.12 -1.92
CA THR A 148 -2.47 -1.38 -2.36
C THR A 148 -3.10 -2.51 -1.52
N LEU A 149 -2.57 -3.75 -1.60
CA LEU A 149 -3.02 -4.85 -0.72
C LEU A 149 -2.43 -4.76 0.68
N THR A 150 -1.17 -4.31 0.78
CA THR A 150 -0.47 -4.13 2.06
C THR A 150 -0.36 -2.66 2.43
N GLN A 151 -0.21 -2.39 3.72
CA GLN A 151 -0.13 -1.04 4.29
C GLN A 151 1.19 -0.29 3.97
N ASN A 152 2.07 -0.86 3.13
CA ASN A 152 3.42 -0.36 2.84
C ASN A 152 4.21 0.03 4.10
N ARG A 153 4.05 -0.74 5.17
CA ARG A 153 4.68 -0.49 6.47
C ARG A 153 5.12 -1.80 7.09
N MET A 154 6.41 -1.90 7.40
CA MET A 154 6.94 -3.03 8.16
C MET A 154 6.28 -3.06 9.55
N THR A 155 5.69 -4.20 9.91
CA THR A 155 4.94 -4.40 11.16
C THR A 155 5.31 -5.76 11.74
N VAL A 156 5.48 -5.85 13.06
CA VAL A 156 5.75 -7.13 13.73
C VAL A 156 4.54 -8.04 13.53
N ALA A 157 4.76 -9.23 12.99
CA ALA A 157 3.69 -10.18 12.70
C ALA A 157 3.65 -11.35 13.68
N HIS A 158 4.82 -11.92 14.00
CA HIS A 158 4.93 -13.09 14.88
C HIS A 158 6.10 -12.92 15.84
N MET A 159 5.98 -13.52 17.02
CA MET A 159 7.02 -13.60 18.03
C MET A 159 7.15 -15.06 18.47
N TRP A 160 8.38 -15.49 18.78
CA TRP A 160 8.63 -16.84 19.29
C TRP A 160 9.29 -16.73 20.66
N PHE A 161 8.60 -17.23 21.69
CA PHE A 161 9.09 -17.35 23.05
C PHE A 161 8.31 -18.46 23.77
N ASP A 162 8.85 -18.97 24.89
CA ASP A 162 8.24 -20.09 25.63
C ASP A 162 7.91 -21.31 24.74
N ASN A 163 8.70 -21.53 23.69
CA ASN A 163 8.51 -22.56 22.66
C ASN A 163 7.15 -22.51 21.95
N GLN A 164 6.56 -21.31 21.84
CA GLN A 164 5.29 -21.07 21.16
C GLN A 164 5.41 -19.89 20.18
N ILE A 165 4.59 -19.95 19.13
CA ILE A 165 4.44 -18.84 18.18
C ILE A 165 3.26 -17.99 18.65
N HIS A 166 3.51 -16.70 18.84
CA HIS A 166 2.51 -15.71 19.21
C HIS A 166 2.28 -14.77 18.03
N GLU A 167 1.01 -14.62 17.63
CA GLU A 167 0.60 -13.70 16.55
C GLU A 167 0.35 -12.30 17.11
N ALA A 168 0.93 -11.29 16.47
CA ALA A 168 0.69 -9.89 16.77
C ALA A 168 -0.41 -9.33 15.86
N ASP A 169 -1.13 -8.32 16.36
CA ASP A 169 -2.11 -7.61 15.54
C ASP A 169 -1.42 -6.72 14.49
N THR A 170 -1.61 -7.07 13.22
CA THR A 170 -1.06 -6.37 12.06
C THR A 170 -2.07 -5.39 11.41
N THR A 171 -3.28 -5.28 11.94
CA THR A 171 -4.31 -4.39 11.43
C THR A 171 -4.00 -2.92 11.75
N GLU A 172 -4.39 -2.01 10.85
CA GLU A 172 -4.06 -0.58 10.99
C GLU A 172 -4.79 0.12 12.15
N ASN A 173 -5.93 -0.44 12.55
CA ASN A 173 -6.86 0.07 13.55
C ASN A 173 -6.82 -0.76 14.85
N GLN A 174 -5.93 -1.74 14.93
CA GLN A 174 -5.75 -2.61 16.10
C GLN A 174 -7.04 -3.38 16.49
N SER A 175 -7.71 -3.94 15.48
CA SER A 175 -8.93 -4.73 15.65
C SER A 175 -8.71 -6.25 15.66
N GLY A 176 -7.47 -6.69 15.53
CA GLY A 176 -7.09 -8.10 15.54
C GLY A 176 -7.02 -8.71 16.93
N THR A 177 -6.60 -9.98 16.98
CA THR A 177 -6.41 -10.71 18.24
C THR A 177 -5.12 -10.25 18.93
N SER A 178 -5.19 -9.96 20.23
CA SER A 178 -4.00 -9.79 21.05
C SER A 178 -3.44 -11.15 21.46
N PHE A 179 -2.13 -11.23 21.62
CA PHE A 179 -1.45 -12.34 22.28
C PHE A 179 -1.34 -12.12 23.79
N ASP A 180 -1.01 -13.19 24.53
CA ASP A 180 -0.76 -13.14 25.97
C ASP A 180 0.53 -12.38 26.28
N ARG A 181 0.41 -11.36 27.14
CA ARG A 181 1.50 -10.47 27.57
C ARG A 181 1.93 -10.73 29.02
N SER A 182 1.32 -11.70 29.69
CA SER A 182 1.54 -11.96 31.12
C SER A 182 2.86 -12.68 31.41
N SER A 183 3.43 -13.39 30.43
CA SER A 183 4.69 -14.11 30.60
C SER A 183 5.86 -13.15 30.91
N ALA A 184 6.66 -13.50 31.91
CA ALA A 184 7.91 -12.78 32.18
C ALA A 184 8.91 -12.89 31.01
N THR A 185 8.83 -13.97 30.23
CA THR A 185 9.65 -14.15 29.02
C THR A 185 9.31 -13.08 27.99
N TRP A 186 8.03 -12.75 27.81
CA TRP A 186 7.60 -11.64 26.97
C TRP A 186 8.15 -10.30 27.47
N SER A 187 8.05 -10.03 28.78
CA SER A 187 8.57 -8.78 29.36
C SER A 187 10.08 -8.61 29.12
N ALA A 188 10.85 -9.71 29.19
CA ALA A 188 12.28 -9.70 28.86
C ALA A 188 12.53 -9.44 27.36
N LEU A 189 11.79 -10.11 26.47
CA LEU A 189 11.87 -9.92 25.01
C LEU A 189 11.49 -8.50 24.59
N ALA A 190 10.40 -7.97 25.14
CA ALA A 190 9.92 -6.61 24.90
C ALA A 190 10.96 -5.57 25.33
N ARG A 191 11.61 -5.79 26.49
CA ARG A 191 12.70 -4.95 26.98
C ARG A 191 13.91 -4.97 26.03
N ILE A 192 14.28 -6.13 25.48
CA ILE A 192 15.35 -6.23 24.47
C ILE A 192 14.97 -5.42 23.22
N ALA A 193 13.75 -5.59 22.70
CA ALA A 193 13.27 -4.90 21.50
C ALA A 193 13.16 -3.38 21.67
N GLY A 194 12.82 -2.90 22.88
CA GLY A 194 12.76 -1.48 23.21
C GLY A 194 14.14 -0.83 23.42
N LEU A 195 15.04 -1.50 24.14
CA LEU A 195 16.37 -0.98 24.51
C LEU A 195 17.41 -1.10 23.38
N CYS A 196 17.48 -2.27 22.72
CA CYS A 196 18.43 -2.53 21.64
C CYS A 196 17.91 -1.99 20.30
N ASN A 197 17.51 -0.71 20.27
CA ASN A 197 16.84 -0.09 19.14
C ASN A 197 17.17 1.41 19.07
N ARG A 198 17.45 1.93 17.87
CA ARG A 198 17.81 3.35 17.67
C ARG A 198 16.64 4.17 17.11
N ALA A 199 15.55 3.53 16.69
CA ALA A 199 14.37 4.21 16.21
C ALA A 199 13.73 5.10 17.28
N VAL A 200 13.30 6.30 16.87
CA VAL A 200 12.59 7.28 17.70
C VAL A 200 11.41 7.88 16.95
N PHE A 201 10.32 8.16 17.64
CA PHE A 201 9.21 8.94 17.06
C PHE A 201 9.67 10.38 16.79
N LEU A 202 9.19 10.96 15.69
CA LEU A 202 9.38 12.39 15.44
C LEU A 202 8.53 13.23 16.42
N ALA A 203 8.95 14.48 16.63
CA ALA A 203 8.30 15.40 17.56
C ALA A 203 6.84 15.73 17.14
N GLU A 204 6.01 16.07 18.13
CA GLU A 204 4.64 16.60 17.97
C GLU A 204 3.60 15.62 17.37
N GLN A 205 3.75 14.32 17.62
CA GLN A 205 2.85 13.29 17.06
C GLN A 205 1.94 12.59 18.08
N SER A 206 1.70 13.19 19.25
CA SER A 206 0.89 12.61 20.33
C SER A 206 -0.56 12.30 19.92
N ASN A 207 -1.16 13.17 19.09
CA ASN A 207 -2.54 13.04 18.60
C ASN A 207 -2.71 12.03 17.46
N ILE A 208 -1.62 11.46 16.94
CA ILE A 208 -1.63 10.49 15.85
C ILE A 208 -1.56 9.08 16.44
N ALA A 209 -2.35 8.15 15.89
CA ALA A 209 -2.29 6.73 16.27
C ALA A 209 -0.86 6.19 16.11
N ILE A 210 -0.39 5.40 17.08
CA ILE A 210 1.01 4.93 17.19
C ILE A 210 1.54 4.33 15.88
N LEU A 211 0.74 3.50 15.21
CA LEU A 211 1.11 2.87 13.95
C LEU A 211 1.34 3.87 12.80
N LYS A 212 0.65 5.01 12.81
CA LYS A 212 0.73 6.07 11.78
C LYS A 212 1.73 7.18 12.13
N ARG A 213 2.35 7.14 13.31
CA ARG A 213 3.43 8.07 13.67
C ARG A 213 4.66 7.84 12.78
N ASP A 214 5.33 8.93 12.42
CA ASP A 214 6.60 8.91 11.72
C ASP A 214 7.73 8.59 12.70
N VAL A 215 8.70 7.84 12.19
CA VAL A 215 9.80 7.31 12.97
C VAL A 215 11.10 7.60 12.24
N ALA A 216 12.08 8.16 12.95
CA ALA A 216 13.45 8.22 12.48
C ALA A 216 14.16 6.92 12.85
N GLY A 217 14.46 6.10 11.84
CA GLY A 217 15.09 4.79 11.98
C GLY A 217 14.84 3.92 10.76
N ASP A 218 15.49 2.76 10.67
CA ASP A 218 15.17 1.79 9.61
C ASP A 218 13.78 1.16 9.81
N ALA A 219 13.27 0.51 8.76
CA ALA A 219 11.92 -0.03 8.77
C ALA A 219 11.71 -1.14 9.82
N SER A 220 12.72 -1.96 10.09
CA SER A 220 12.65 -3.05 11.06
C SER A 220 12.69 -2.51 12.49
N GLU A 221 13.58 -1.57 12.78
CA GLU A 221 13.64 -0.88 14.06
C GLU A 221 12.37 -0.08 14.36
N SER A 222 11.80 0.57 13.34
CA SER A 222 10.53 1.30 13.44
C SER A 222 9.36 0.37 13.76
N ALA A 223 9.33 -0.83 13.16
CA ALA A 223 8.31 -1.83 13.45
C ALA A 223 8.37 -2.32 14.91
N LEU A 224 9.58 -2.59 15.41
CA LEU A 224 9.80 -2.98 16.80
C LEU A 224 9.42 -1.86 17.77
N LEU A 225 9.82 -0.61 17.49
CA LEU A 225 9.46 0.55 18.32
C LEU A 225 7.93 0.66 18.46
N LYS A 226 7.20 0.61 17.35
CA LYS A 226 5.73 0.69 17.34
C LYS A 226 5.08 -0.48 18.06
N CYS A 227 5.60 -1.69 17.90
CA CYS A 227 5.10 -2.89 18.59
C CYS A 227 5.22 -2.76 20.11
N ILE A 228 6.38 -2.33 20.62
CA ILE A 228 6.58 -2.17 22.07
C ILE A 228 5.78 -1.00 22.61
N GLU A 229 5.70 0.11 21.88
CA GLU A 229 4.88 1.28 22.26
C GLU A 229 3.40 0.89 22.42
N LEU A 230 2.87 0.04 21.54
CA LEU A 230 1.50 -0.48 21.61
C LEU A 230 1.28 -1.47 22.75
N CYS A 231 2.25 -2.36 23.00
CA CYS A 231 2.06 -3.49 23.91
C CYS A 231 2.46 -3.21 25.36
N CYS A 232 3.44 -2.33 25.55
CA CYS A 232 4.14 -2.13 26.82
C CYS A 232 4.17 -0.67 27.29
N GLY A 233 3.59 0.27 26.52
CA GLY A 233 3.63 1.70 26.82
C GLY A 233 4.90 2.38 26.33
N SER A 234 5.20 3.56 26.87
CA SER A 234 6.25 4.46 26.37
C SER A 234 7.64 3.80 26.34
N VAL A 235 8.17 3.59 25.14
CA VAL A 235 9.54 3.09 24.94
C VAL A 235 10.56 4.14 25.37
N GLN A 236 10.22 5.43 25.30
CA GLN A 236 11.07 6.50 25.79
C GLN A 236 11.30 6.37 27.30
N GLU A 237 10.24 6.21 28.09
CA GLU A 237 10.35 6.00 29.53
C GLU A 237 11.11 4.72 29.87
N MET A 238 10.91 3.66 29.09
CA MET A 238 11.68 2.40 29.23
C MET A 238 13.19 2.62 29.05
N ARG A 239 13.58 3.42 28.05
CA ARG A 239 14.99 3.76 27.79
C ARG A 239 15.58 4.69 28.84
N GLU A 240 14.80 5.63 29.36
CA GLU A 240 15.21 6.52 30.46
C GLU A 240 15.44 5.77 31.77
N LYS A 241 14.59 4.77 32.09
CA LYS A 241 14.75 3.88 33.26
C LYS A 241 15.96 2.94 33.17
N SER A 242 16.47 2.69 31.97
CA SER A 242 17.65 1.86 31.73
C SER A 242 18.66 2.58 30.82
N PRO A 243 19.39 3.58 31.36
CA PRO A 243 20.31 4.40 30.58
C PRO A 243 21.37 3.56 29.85
N LYS A 244 21.55 3.83 28.57
CA LYS A 244 22.55 3.18 27.70
C LYS A 244 23.95 3.68 28.05
N ILE A 245 24.88 2.75 28.26
CA ILE A 245 26.30 3.01 28.59
C ILE A 245 27.19 2.83 27.38
N ALA A 246 26.95 1.77 26.60
CA ALA A 246 27.70 1.45 25.41
C ALA A 246 26.79 0.82 24.36
N GLU A 247 27.13 1.02 23.08
CA GLU A 247 26.47 0.34 21.97
C GLU A 247 27.48 -0.08 20.90
N ILE A 248 27.14 -1.17 20.22
CA ILE A 248 27.72 -1.55 18.94
C ILE A 248 26.57 -1.52 17.94
N PRO A 249 26.55 -0.57 17.00
CA PRO A 249 25.49 -0.50 15.99
C PRO A 249 25.55 -1.73 15.08
N PHE A 250 24.44 -2.02 14.40
CA PHE A 250 24.40 -3.11 13.43
C PHE A 250 25.49 -2.92 12.36
N ASN A 251 26.21 -4.01 12.07
CA ASN A 251 27.18 -4.07 10.97
C ASN A 251 26.93 -5.36 10.18
N SER A 252 26.91 -5.27 8.85
CA SER A 252 26.70 -6.41 7.93
C SER A 252 27.74 -7.54 8.09
N THR A 253 28.94 -7.21 8.60
CA THR A 253 29.98 -8.21 8.90
C THR A 253 29.64 -9.02 10.14
N ASN A 254 29.20 -8.34 11.20
CA ASN A 254 28.89 -8.97 12.50
C ASN A 254 27.48 -9.58 12.52
N LYS A 255 26.55 -9.02 11.74
CA LYS A 255 25.13 -9.38 11.64
C LYS A 255 24.35 -9.31 12.97
N TYR A 256 24.84 -8.53 13.93
CA TYR A 256 24.15 -8.23 15.18
C TYR A 256 24.38 -6.77 15.60
N GLN A 257 23.51 -6.30 16.49
CA GLN A 257 23.57 -5.05 17.21
C GLN A 257 23.49 -5.38 18.70
N LEU A 258 24.25 -4.69 19.54
CA LEU A 258 24.16 -4.84 20.98
C LEU A 258 24.25 -3.51 21.70
N SER A 259 23.71 -3.46 22.91
CA SER A 259 23.87 -2.33 23.82
C SER A 259 23.92 -2.79 25.27
N ILE A 260 24.65 -2.03 26.09
CA ILE A 260 24.79 -2.25 27.52
C ILE A 260 24.07 -1.11 28.24
N HIS A 261 23.21 -1.46 29.19
CA HIS A 261 22.37 -0.52 29.93
C HIS A 261 22.61 -0.69 31.44
N LYS A 262 22.39 0.39 32.20
CA LYS A 262 22.30 0.29 33.67
C LYS A 262 21.00 -0.44 34.04
N ASN A 263 21.10 -1.46 34.88
CA ASN A 263 19.95 -2.14 35.42
C ASN A 263 19.57 -1.50 36.76
N SER A 264 18.34 -1.01 36.88
CA SER A 264 17.84 -0.33 38.08
C SER A 264 17.28 -1.31 39.13
N ALA A 265 17.65 -2.59 39.05
CA ALA A 265 17.17 -3.64 39.94
C ALA A 265 17.91 -3.66 41.29
N SER A 266 17.30 -4.31 42.28
CA SER A 266 17.80 -4.48 43.66
C SER A 266 19.21 -5.09 43.73
N ASP A 267 19.90 -4.92 44.86
CA ASP A 267 21.29 -5.36 45.14
C ASP A 267 21.62 -6.84 44.81
N SER A 268 20.61 -7.66 44.53
CA SER A 268 20.73 -9.07 44.11
C SER A 268 20.98 -9.29 42.60
N GLU A 269 20.79 -8.29 41.74
CA GLU A 269 20.97 -8.41 40.29
C GLU A 269 22.25 -7.73 39.77
N SER A 270 22.72 -8.16 38.60
CA SER A 270 23.83 -7.49 37.90
C SER A 270 23.48 -6.03 37.64
N LYS A 271 24.41 -5.13 37.99
CA LYS A 271 24.33 -3.68 37.76
C LYS A 271 24.23 -3.29 36.27
N HIS A 272 24.62 -4.21 35.39
CA HIS A 272 24.66 -4.01 33.94
C HIS A 272 23.81 -5.07 33.23
N LEU A 273 23.01 -4.61 32.27
CA LEU A 273 22.23 -5.45 31.37
C LEU A 273 22.76 -5.30 29.95
N LEU A 274 23.25 -6.40 29.36
CA LEU A 274 23.59 -6.47 27.95
C LEU A 274 22.37 -7.00 27.18
N VAL A 275 21.99 -6.30 26.11
CA VAL A 275 20.94 -6.72 25.17
C VAL A 275 21.51 -6.79 23.76
N MET A 276 21.07 -7.77 22.98
CA MET A 276 21.55 -8.00 21.62
C MET A 276 20.39 -8.45 20.72
N LYS A 277 20.40 -8.01 19.47
CA LYS A 277 19.53 -8.51 18.39
C LYS A 277 20.34 -8.70 17.11
N GLY A 278 19.93 -9.60 16.24
CA GLY A 278 20.66 -9.89 15.00
C GLY A 278 20.01 -11.02 14.21
N ALA A 279 20.75 -11.54 13.22
CA ALA A 279 20.30 -12.69 12.46
C ALA A 279 20.11 -13.92 13.40
N PRO A 280 18.98 -14.66 13.30
CA PRO A 280 18.63 -15.71 14.26
C PRO A 280 19.76 -16.73 14.49
N GLU A 281 20.40 -17.21 13.42
CA GLU A 281 21.51 -18.16 13.48
C GLU A 281 22.71 -17.60 14.25
N ARG A 282 22.99 -16.29 14.11
CA ARG A 282 24.11 -15.64 14.78
C ARG A 282 23.86 -15.39 16.26
N ILE A 283 22.61 -15.18 16.65
CA ILE A 283 22.23 -15.04 18.06
C ILE A 283 22.26 -16.42 18.73
N LEU A 284 21.72 -17.45 18.08
CA LEU A 284 21.73 -18.82 18.60
C LEU A 284 23.15 -19.34 18.87
N ASP A 285 24.10 -19.12 17.95
CA ASP A 285 25.51 -19.50 18.11
C ASP A 285 26.19 -18.85 19.34
N ARG A 286 25.61 -17.78 19.90
CA ARG A 286 26.17 -17.00 21.02
C ARG A 286 25.38 -17.19 22.32
N CYS A 287 24.39 -18.08 22.34
CA CYS A 287 23.55 -18.33 23.49
C CYS A 287 23.73 -19.77 24.00
N SER A 288 23.96 -19.93 25.31
CA SER A 288 24.03 -21.23 25.98
C SER A 288 22.75 -21.56 26.78
N THR A 289 21.89 -20.58 27.01
CA THR A 289 20.65 -20.71 27.80
C THR A 289 19.51 -19.94 27.15
N ILE A 290 18.29 -20.45 27.31
CA ILE A 290 17.05 -19.81 26.89
C ILE A 290 16.12 -19.59 28.10
N MET A 291 15.43 -18.45 28.12
CA MET A 291 14.38 -18.18 29.10
C MET A 291 13.08 -18.88 28.68
N MET A 292 12.56 -19.73 29.56
CA MET A 292 11.29 -20.44 29.39
C MET A 292 10.46 -20.26 30.67
N GLN A 293 9.27 -19.68 30.57
CA GLN A 293 8.35 -19.45 31.69
C GLN A 293 9.06 -18.81 32.90
N ALA A 294 9.81 -17.73 32.67
CA ALA A 294 10.62 -17.02 33.69
C ALA A 294 11.83 -17.79 34.27
N ARG A 295 12.18 -18.98 33.76
CA ARG A 295 13.34 -19.77 34.20
C ARG A 295 14.39 -19.87 33.11
N SER A 296 15.66 -19.81 33.49
CA SER A 296 16.77 -20.09 32.56
C SER A 296 16.91 -21.61 32.41
N SER A 297 16.91 -22.07 31.16
CA SER A 297 17.10 -23.48 30.79
C SER A 297 18.25 -23.60 29.81
N LEU A 298 18.98 -24.72 29.86
CA LEU A 298 20.14 -24.93 29.00
C LEU A 298 19.68 -25.13 27.56
N TRP A 299 20.21 -24.32 26.64
CA TRP A 299 19.91 -24.45 25.23
C TRP A 299 20.79 -25.57 24.67
N THR A 300 20.16 -26.71 24.35
CA THR A 300 20.83 -27.82 23.67
C THR A 300 20.30 -27.90 22.25
N THR A 301 21.14 -27.55 21.29
CA THR A 301 20.92 -27.87 19.88
C THR A 301 21.00 -29.38 19.73
N ARG A 302 19.86 -30.05 19.53
CA ARG A 302 19.85 -31.35 18.87
C ARG A 302 19.79 -31.15 17.37
#